data_AF-A0A1Z3HTL2-F1
#
_entry.id   AF-A0A1Z3HTL2-F1
#
_cell.length_a   1.000
_cell.length_b   1.000
_cell.length_c   1.000
_cell.angle_alpha   90.00
_cell.angle_beta   90.00
_cell.angle_gamma   90.00
#
_symmetry.space_group_name_H-M   'P 1'
#
loop_
_entity.id
_entity.type
_entity.pdbx_description
1 polymer ?
#
loop_
_entity_poly.entity_id
_entity_poly.type
_entity_poly.pdbx_seq_one_letter_code
_entity_poly.pdbx_strand_id
1 'polypeptide(L)'
;MAGASLYLGGPHRLLGGVDLLVILPFDGYAFRKASEILAATDPDFAVDLLARTPEQIQERLTLGDALGDDFIRDVMETGRALYEATHMGQRREYRRN
;
A
#
# COMPACT_ATOMS: atom_id res chain seq x y z
N MET A 1 9.99 -4.82 9.92
CA MET A 1 10.73 -4.05 8.88
C MET A 1 10.07 -2.68 8.78
N ALA A 2 10.74 -1.59 9.19
CA ALA A 2 10.14 -0.25 9.29
C ALA A 2 10.44 0.60 8.04
N GLY A 3 10.03 0.11 6.87
CA GLY A 3 10.19 0.79 5.58
C GLY A 3 8.85 1.07 4.92
N ALA A 4 8.84 1.99 3.96
CA ALA A 4 7.71 2.19 3.07
C ALA A 4 7.99 1.49 1.74
N SER A 5 7.06 0.66 1.27
CA SER A 5 7.14 -0.03 -0.02
C SER A 5 5.90 0.26 -0.86
N LEU A 6 6.07 0.49 -2.16
CA LEU A 6 4.98 0.75 -3.10
C LEU A 6 5.07 -0.23 -4.25
N TYR A 7 3.96 -0.93 -4.49
CA TYR A 7 3.82 -1.88 -5.58
C TYR A 7 2.69 -1.45 -6.53
N LEU A 8 2.89 -1.71 -7.81
CA LEU A 8 1.92 -1.53 -8.88
C LEU A 8 1.34 -2.90 -9.25
N GLY A 9 0.02 -3.05 -9.11
CA GLY A 9 -0.76 -4.18 -9.61
C GLY A 9 -1.07 -4.05 -11.10
N GLY A 10 -1.47 -5.15 -11.74
CA GLY A 10 -1.89 -5.16 -13.14
C GLY A 10 -3.10 -4.26 -13.40
N PRO A 11 -3.38 -3.87 -14.66
CA PRO A 11 -4.45 -2.93 -14.96
C PRO A 11 -5.84 -3.50 -14.63
N HIS A 12 -6.65 -2.73 -13.90
CA HIS A 12 -8.06 -3.04 -13.71
C HIS A 12 -8.76 -2.95 -15.08
N ARG A 13 -9.19 -4.12 -15.58
CA ARG A 13 -9.44 -4.42 -17.01
C ARG A 13 -10.57 -3.62 -17.68
N LEU A 14 -11.21 -2.70 -16.97
CA LEU A 14 -12.44 -2.03 -17.43
C LEU A 14 -12.31 -0.52 -17.69
N LEU A 15 -11.33 0.20 -17.10
CA LEU A 15 -11.26 1.67 -17.25
C LEU A 15 -9.83 2.27 -17.32
N GLY A 16 -8.78 1.48 -17.49
CA GLY A 16 -7.41 2.01 -17.65
C GLY A 16 -6.81 2.64 -16.39
N GLY A 17 -7.38 2.37 -15.22
CA GLY A 17 -6.81 2.73 -13.93
C GLY A 17 -5.68 1.79 -13.51
N VAL A 18 -4.89 2.24 -12.54
CA VAL A 18 -3.85 1.43 -11.91
C VAL A 18 -4.22 1.09 -10.49
N ASP A 19 -3.79 -0.09 -10.04
CA ASP A 19 -3.95 -0.53 -8.67
C ASP A 19 -2.62 -0.38 -7.92
N LEU A 20 -2.62 0.28 -6.77
CA LEU A 20 -1.43 0.54 -5.96
C LEU A 20 -1.56 -0.08 -4.58
N LEU A 21 -0.52 -0.82 -4.16
CA LEU A 21 -0.35 -1.25 -2.78
C LEU A 21 0.76 -0.42 -2.13
N VAL A 22 0.39 0.40 -1.14
CA VAL A 22 1.34 1.16 -0.30
C VAL A 22 1.45 0.48 1.05
N ILE A 23 2.64 -0.01 1.39
CA ILE A 23 2.95 -0.61 2.68
C ILE A 23 3.76 0.40 3.49
N LEU A 24 3.23 0.86 4.62
CA LEU A 24 3.91 1.82 5.49
C LEU A 24 3.38 1.72 6.93
N PRO A 25 4.17 2.08 7.96
CA PRO A 25 3.65 2.17 9.32
C PRO A 25 2.66 3.34 9.44
N PHE A 26 1.47 3.07 9.97
CA PHE A 26 0.49 4.09 10.32
C PHE A 26 -0.45 3.62 11.43
N ASP A 27 -1.07 4.57 12.11
CA ASP A 27 -2.13 4.33 13.08
C ASP A 27 -3.51 4.54 12.46
N GLY A 28 -4.51 3.84 13.01
CA GLY A 28 -5.91 3.97 12.61
C GLY A 28 -6.29 3.08 11.42
N TYR A 29 -7.29 3.53 10.65
CA TYR A 29 -7.91 2.71 9.62
C TYR A 29 -7.20 2.83 8.27
N ALA A 30 -6.91 1.68 7.66
CA ALA A 30 -6.26 1.59 6.36
C ALA A 30 -6.96 2.40 5.24
N PHE A 31 -8.30 2.35 5.18
CA PHE A 31 -9.04 3.11 4.16
C PHE A 31 -8.87 4.62 4.33
N ARG A 32 -8.77 5.12 5.57
CA ARG A 32 -8.51 6.55 5.81
C ARG A 32 -7.10 6.92 5.37
N LYS A 33 -6.11 6.06 5.65
CA LYS A 33 -4.75 6.29 5.18
C LYS A 33 -4.68 6.32 3.65
N ALA A 34 -5.39 5.42 2.98
CA ALA A 34 -5.49 5.43 1.52
C ALA A 34 -6.12 6.72 0.98
N SER A 35 -7.24 7.17 1.56
CA SER A 35 -7.87 8.44 1.19
C SER A 35 -6.96 9.65 1.44
N GLU A 36 -6.19 9.65 2.54
CA GLU A 36 -5.22 10.71 2.81
C GLU A 36 -4.12 10.78 1.75
N ILE A 37 -3.60 9.63 1.31
CA ILE A 37 -2.60 9.56 0.24
C ILE A 37 -3.20 10.06 -1.07
N LEU A 38 -4.36 9.55 -1.46
CA LEU A 38 -5.05 9.98 -2.69
C LEU A 38 -5.34 11.48 -2.70
N ALA A 39 -5.82 12.04 -1.59
CA ALA A 39 -6.09 13.47 -1.48
C ALA A 39 -4.81 14.33 -1.51
N ALA A 40 -3.68 13.80 -1.03
CA ALA A 40 -2.41 14.50 -1.05
C ALA A 40 -1.71 14.44 -2.42
N THR A 41 -1.88 13.33 -3.15
CA THR A 41 -1.26 13.14 -4.47
C THR A 41 -2.12 13.67 -5.62
N ASP A 42 -3.44 13.73 -5.41
CA ASP A 42 -4.45 14.23 -6.38
C ASP A 42 -4.19 13.73 -7.82
N PRO A 43 -4.22 12.41 -8.07
CA PRO A 43 -3.85 11.86 -9.37
C PRO A 43 -4.88 12.26 -10.44
N ASP A 44 -4.39 12.59 -11.62
CA ASP A 44 -5.19 12.95 -12.81
C ASP A 44 -5.70 11.73 -13.59
N PHE A 45 -5.49 10.53 -13.05
CA PHE A 45 -5.97 9.25 -13.59
C PHE A 45 -6.59 8.40 -12.49
N ALA A 46 -7.36 7.38 -12.88
CA ALA A 46 -8.00 6.48 -11.94
C ALA A 46 -6.95 5.63 -11.20
N VAL A 47 -6.93 5.75 -9.88
CA VAL A 47 -6.06 4.97 -8.99
C VAL A 47 -6.94 4.26 -7.98
N ASP A 48 -6.85 2.94 -7.92
CA ASP A 48 -7.28 2.19 -6.73
C ASP A 48 -6.06 2.04 -5.81
N LEU A 49 -6.18 2.46 -4.55
CA LEU A 49 -5.06 2.49 -3.62
C LEU A 49 -5.41 1.74 -2.34
N LEU A 50 -4.61 0.73 -2.04
CA LEU A 50 -4.64 0.00 -0.79
C LEU A 50 -3.46 0.41 0.09
N ALA A 51 -3.75 0.96 1.28
CA ALA A 51 -2.74 1.22 2.30
C ALA A 51 -2.74 0.08 3.34
N ARG A 52 -1.56 -0.45 3.66
CA ARG A 52 -1.38 -1.52 4.67
C ARG A 52 -0.16 -1.27 5.54
N THR A 53 -0.19 -1.75 6.78
CA THR A 53 1.03 -1.80 7.60
C THR A 53 1.83 -3.07 7.28
N PRO A 54 3.15 -3.08 7.55
CA PRO A 54 3.94 -4.30 7.42
C PRO A 54 3.37 -5.48 8.20
N GLU A 55 2.82 -5.23 9.39
CA GLU A 55 2.22 -6.24 10.26
C GLU A 55 0.94 -6.81 9.63
N GLN A 56 0.07 -5.96 9.07
CA GLN A 56 -1.14 -6.39 8.37
C GLN A 56 -0.82 -7.25 7.13
N ILE A 57 0.27 -6.93 6.43
CA ILE A 57 0.74 -7.72 5.29
C ILE A 57 1.27 -9.07 5.77
N GLN A 58 2.10 -9.10 6.82
CA GLN A 58 2.59 -10.36 7.39
C GLN A 58 1.44 -11.25 7.88
N GLU A 59 0.48 -10.67 8.60
CA GLU A 59 -0.70 -11.39 9.07
C GLU A 59 -1.49 -11.99 7.89
N ARG A 60 -1.75 -11.21 6.84
CA ARG A 60 -2.48 -11.69 5.65
C ARG A 60 -1.73 -12.76 4.87
N LEU A 61 -0.41 -12.63 4.73
CA LEU A 61 0.43 -13.67 4.10
C LEU A 61 0.45 -14.96 4.95
N THR A 62 0.41 -14.83 6.29
CA THR A 62 0.41 -15.98 7.21
C THR A 62 -0.94 -16.69 7.24
N LEU A 63 -2.05 -15.93 7.17
CA LEU A 63 -3.42 -16.45 7.16
C LEU A 63 -3.90 -16.96 5.79
N GLY A 64 -2.98 -17.12 4.82
CA GLY A 64 -3.23 -17.32 3.39
C GLY A 64 -4.48 -18.12 2.98
N ASP A 65 -5.04 -17.74 1.82
CA ASP A 65 -6.12 -18.42 1.08
C ASP A 65 -7.51 -18.50 1.72
N ALA A 66 -7.64 -18.50 3.04
CA ALA A 66 -8.96 -18.61 3.70
C ALA A 66 -9.83 -17.34 3.58
N LEU A 67 -9.23 -16.19 3.25
CA LEU A 67 -9.90 -14.88 3.17
C LEU A 67 -10.00 -14.29 1.76
N GLY A 68 -9.51 -15.00 0.72
CA GLY A 68 -9.67 -14.56 -0.68
C GLY A 68 -8.91 -13.28 -1.06
N ASP A 69 -7.73 -13.05 -0.50
CA ASP A 69 -6.90 -11.88 -0.82
C ASP A 69 -6.05 -12.08 -2.09
N ASP A 70 -6.70 -12.37 -3.21
CA ASP A 70 -6.02 -12.63 -4.48
C ASP A 70 -5.17 -11.44 -4.95
N PHE A 71 -5.61 -10.20 -4.66
CA PHE A 71 -4.87 -8.99 -5.03
C PHE A 71 -3.54 -8.84 -4.29
N ILE A 72 -3.49 -9.05 -2.97
CA ILE A 72 -2.25 -8.84 -2.20
C ILE A 72 -1.21 -9.89 -2.58
N ARG A 73 -1.64 -11.14 -2.80
CA ARG A 73 -0.74 -12.17 -3.31
C ARG A 73 -0.27 -11.84 -4.72
N ASP A 74 -1.20 -11.55 -5.64
CA ASP A 74 -0.86 -11.28 -7.04
C ASP A 74 0.08 -10.08 -7.16
N VAL A 75 -0.18 -8.96 -6.49
CA VAL A 75 0.71 -7.79 -6.54
C VAL A 75 2.09 -8.05 -5.91
N MET A 76 2.19 -8.94 -4.93
CA MET A 76 3.47 -9.33 -4.35
C MET A 76 4.27 -10.29 -5.24
N GLU A 77 3.58 -11.15 -5.99
CA GLU A 77 4.21 -12.15 -6.88
C GLU A 77 4.50 -11.61 -8.27
N THR A 78 3.59 -10.82 -8.83
CA THR A 78 3.59 -10.37 -10.24
C THR A 78 3.67 -8.85 -10.38
N GLY A 79 3.38 -8.11 -9.31
CA GLY A 79 3.39 -6.65 -9.32
C GLY A 79 4.80 -6.07 -9.44
N ARG A 80 4.85 -4.80 -9.85
CA ARG A 80 6.10 -4.06 -10.02
C ARG A 80 6.36 -3.17 -8.80
N ALA A 81 7.47 -3.39 -8.11
CA ALA A 81 7.94 -2.44 -7.10
C ALA A 81 8.27 -1.09 -7.76
N LEU A 82 7.58 -0.03 -7.32
CA LEU A 82 7.83 1.34 -7.76
C LEU A 82 8.78 2.07 -6.81
N TYR A 83 8.72 1.75 -5.52
CA TYR A 83 9.56 2.36 -4.49
C TYR A 83 9.74 1.41 -3.31
N GLU A 84 10.96 1.31 -2.80
CA GLU A 84 11.27 0.60 -1.57
C GLU A 84 12.25 1.43 -0.76
N ALA A 85 11.87 1.79 0.46
CA ALA A 85 12.75 2.50 1.37
C ALA A 85 13.02 1.68 2.62
N THR A 86 14.22 1.12 2.68
CA THR A 86 14.81 0.52 3.88
C THR A 86 15.21 1.64 4.84
N HIS A 87 14.25 2.22 5.57
CA HIS A 87 14.58 3.15 6.64
C HIS A 87 15.12 2.39 7.85
N MET A 88 16.44 2.20 7.92
CA MET A 88 17.11 1.99 9.21
C MET A 88 17.04 3.31 10.00
N GLY A 89 15.96 3.48 10.77
CA GLY A 89 15.82 4.49 11.82
C GLY A 89 15.71 5.94 11.34
N GLN A 90 14.59 6.59 11.64
CA GLN A 90 14.52 7.65 12.65
C GLN A 90 13.13 8.28 12.64
N ARG A 91 12.44 8.20 13.79
CA ARG A 91 11.25 9.01 14.09
C ARG A 91 11.60 10.47 13.85
N ARG A 92 11.01 11.11 12.84
CA ARG A 92 10.84 12.56 12.85
C ARG A 92 9.42 12.86 13.27
N GLU A 93 9.33 13.34 14.50
CA GLU A 93 8.16 13.95 15.11
C GLU A 93 7.72 15.14 14.25
N TYR A 94 6.60 15.00 13.54
CA TYR A 94 5.98 16.11 12.82
C TYR A 94 5.24 17.00 13.84
N ARG A 95 5.95 18.01 14.35
CA ARG A 95 5.36 19.15 15.06
C ARG A 95 4.56 19.97 14.02
N ARG A 96 3.23 19.94 14.12
CA ARG A 96 2.34 20.94 13.48
C ARG A 96 2.67 22.31 14.09
N ASN A 97 2.85 23.31 13.23
CA ASN A 97 2.55 24.70 13.55
C ASN A 97 1.16 25.03 13.00
#